data_AF-A0A0C2WMI9-F1
#
_entry.id   AF-A0A0C2WMI9-F1
#
_cell.length_a   1.000
_cell.length_b   1.000
_cell.length_c   1.000
_cell.angle_alpha   90.00
_cell.angle_beta   90.00
_cell.angle_gamma   90.00
#
_symmetry.space_group_name_H-M   'P 1'
#
loop_
_entity.id
_entity.type
_entity.pdbx_description
1 polymer ?
#
loop_
_entity_poly.entity_id
_entity_poly.type
_entity_poly.pdbx_seq_one_letter_code
_entity_poly.pdbx_strand_id
1 'polypeptide(L)'
;TSTCSWTVNDVRELVWRKFGKRACWLQIQAALALYQGNNVIICAATSFGKTLTFWIPLVMALEENRDKVSIVVTPLNLLGRQNVEVLEKVGISVVAIDAESAGEEVFK
;
A
#
# COMPACT_ATOMS: atom_id res chain seq x y z
N THR A 1 -21.92 -7.41 -0.73
CA THR A 1 -20.73 -7.77 0.07
C THR A 1 -19.86 -8.68 -0.77
N SER A 2 -18.82 -8.14 -1.41
CA SER A 2 -17.91 -8.96 -2.22
C SER A 2 -17.09 -9.84 -1.29
N THR A 3 -17.23 -11.16 -1.41
CA THR A 3 -16.39 -12.11 -0.69
C THR A 3 -14.94 -11.93 -1.14
N CYS A 4 -14.03 -11.65 -0.20
CA CYS A 4 -12.60 -11.53 -0.49
C CYS A 4 -12.06 -12.89 -0.93
N SER A 5 -11.75 -13.04 -2.23
CA SER A 5 -11.25 -14.29 -2.82
C SER A 5 -9.76 -14.54 -2.53
N TRP A 6 -9.05 -13.54 -2.02
CA TRP A 6 -7.62 -13.63 -1.78
C TRP A 6 -7.29 -14.57 -0.62
N THR A 7 -6.52 -15.61 -0.90
CA THR A 7 -5.90 -16.43 0.14
C THR A 7 -4.60 -15.83 0.62
N VAL A 8 -4.10 -16.34 1.75
CA VAL A 8 -2.81 -15.94 2.31
C VAL A 8 -1.65 -16.21 1.33
N ASN A 9 -1.74 -17.31 0.57
CA ASN A 9 -0.70 -17.67 -0.39
C ASN A 9 -0.73 -16.75 -1.61
N ASP A 10 -1.91 -16.43 -2.13
CA ASP A 10 -2.07 -15.51 -3.25
C ASP A 10 -1.48 -14.14 -2.92
N VAL A 11 -1.78 -13.62 -1.73
CA VAL A 11 -1.21 -12.34 -1.27
C VAL A 11 0.30 -12.43 -1.14
N ARG A 12 0.84 -13.51 -0.59
CA ARG A 12 2.29 -13.68 -0.44
C ARG A 12 2.99 -13.74 -1.80
N GLU A 13 2.42 -14.44 -2.77
CA GLU A 13 2.96 -14.55 -4.12
C GLU A 13 2.90 -13.21 -4.86
N LEU A 14 1.76 -12.50 -4.77
CA LEU A 14 1.61 -11.16 -5.34
C LEU A 14 2.67 -10.20 -4.78
N VAL A 15 2.88 -10.19 -3.46
CA VAL A 15 3.88 -9.31 -2.83
C VAL A 15 5.30 -9.67 -3.26
N TRP A 16 5.60 -10.96 -3.40
CA TRP A 16 6.88 -11.40 -3.94
C TRP A 16 7.08 -10.89 -5.37
N ARG A 17 6.08 -11.07 -6.25
CA ARG A 17 6.12 -10.64 -7.65
C ARG A 17 6.28 -9.13 -7.80
N LYS A 18 5.57 -8.33 -7.00
CA LYS A 18 5.60 -6.86 -7.10
C LYS A 18 6.81 -6.26 -6.40
N PHE A 19 7.12 -6.69 -5.18
CA PHE A 19 8.09 -6.00 -4.31
C PHE A 19 9.38 -6.79 -4.06
N GLY A 20 9.48 -8.06 -4.48
CA GLY A 20 10.63 -8.92 -4.16
C GLY A 20 10.79 -9.17 -2.65
N LYS A 21 9.69 -9.04 -1.88
CA LYS A 21 9.68 -9.25 -0.42
C LYS A 21 8.72 -10.37 -0.06
N ARG A 22 9.03 -11.09 1.02
CA ARG A 22 8.12 -12.10 1.58
C ARG A 22 7.26 -11.45 2.67
N ALA A 23 5.97 -11.27 2.38
CA ALA A 23 5.03 -10.76 3.38
C ALA A 23 4.88 -11.75 4.55
N CYS A 24 5.00 -11.23 5.78
CA CYS A 24 4.78 -11.99 7.00
C CYS A 24 3.28 -12.14 7.28
N TRP A 25 2.93 -13.03 8.22
CA TRP A 25 1.54 -13.31 8.55
C TRP A 25 0.75 -12.05 8.95
N LEU A 26 1.30 -11.23 9.84
CA LEU A 26 0.63 -10.02 10.33
C LEU A 26 0.38 -9.00 9.21
N GLN A 27 1.32 -8.86 8.27
CA GLN A 27 1.15 -7.96 7.12
C GLN A 27 0.01 -8.43 6.21
N ILE A 28 -0.08 -9.74 5.95
CA ILE A 28 -1.13 -10.34 5.12
C ILE A 28 -2.50 -10.20 5.79
N GLN A 29 -2.58 -10.49 7.10
CA GLN A 29 -3.83 -10.36 7.86
C GLN A 29 -4.35 -8.92 7.86
N ALA A 30 -3.47 -7.94 8.11
CA ALA A 30 -3.84 -6.54 8.05
C ALA A 30 -4.34 -6.13 6.66
N ALA A 31 -3.64 -6.56 5.60
CA ALA A 31 -4.04 -6.26 4.22
C ALA A 31 -5.40 -6.86 3.85
N LEU A 32 -5.67 -8.11 4.21
CA LEU A 32 -6.96 -8.76 3.97
C LEU A 32 -8.09 -8.05 4.72
N ALA A 33 -7.85 -7.68 5.98
CA ALA A 33 -8.83 -6.95 6.78
C ALA A 33 -9.13 -5.56 6.18
N LEU A 34 -8.10 -4.81 5.76
CA LEU A 34 -8.26 -3.54 5.04
C LEU A 34 -9.02 -3.73 3.72
N TYR A 35 -8.68 -4.75 2.94
CA TYR A 35 -9.31 -5.04 1.64
C TYR A 35 -10.80 -5.39 1.77
N GLN A 36 -11.20 -5.97 2.90
CA GLN A 36 -12.60 -6.24 3.26
C GLN A 36 -13.36 -4.99 3.72
N GLY A 37 -12.71 -3.83 3.84
CA GLY A 37 -13.31 -2.58 4.30
C GLY A 37 -13.30 -2.38 5.81
N ASN A 38 -12.52 -3.16 6.56
CA ASN A 38 -12.39 -2.96 8.00
C ASN A 38 -11.41 -1.82 8.34
N ASN A 39 -11.64 -1.16 9.47
CA ASN A 39 -10.67 -0.25 10.08
C ASN A 39 -9.62 -1.07 10.85
N VAL A 40 -8.34 -0.89 10.55
CA VAL A 40 -7.26 -1.70 11.11
C VAL A 40 -6.23 -0.82 11.81
N ILE A 41 -5.90 -1.17 13.06
CA ILE A 41 -4.79 -0.57 13.82
C ILE A 41 -3.67 -1.61 13.92
N ILE A 42 -2.48 -1.26 13.44
CA ILE A 42 -1.30 -2.14 13.49
C ILE A 42 -0.31 -1.60 14.52
N CYS A 43 -0.13 -2.33 15.61
CA CYS A 43 0.95 -2.08 16.56
C CYS A 43 2.09 -3.06 16.30
N ALA A 44 3.20 -2.56 15.77
CA ALA A 44 4.41 -3.35 15.55
C ALA A 44 5.66 -2.49 15.69
N ALA A 45 6.80 -3.12 16.00
CA ALA A 45 8.08 -2.42 16.17
C ALA A 45 8.52 -1.67 14.91
N THR A 46 9.44 -0.72 15.08
CA THR A 46 10.20 -0.13 13.95
C THR A 46 10.90 -1.25 13.17
N SER A 47 11.15 -1.03 11.88
CA SER A 47 11.73 -2.05 10.99
C SER A 47 10.88 -3.30 10.73
N PHE A 48 9.70 -3.46 11.36
CA PHE A 48 8.79 -4.58 11.07
C PHE A 48 8.24 -4.59 9.63
N GLY A 49 8.43 -3.49 8.88
CA GLY A 49 7.86 -3.35 7.54
C GLY A 49 6.37 -3.03 7.56
N LYS A 50 5.92 -2.22 8.53
CA LYS A 50 4.53 -1.74 8.62
C LYS A 50 4.08 -1.05 7.32
N THR A 51 4.96 -0.29 6.68
CA THR A 51 4.67 0.42 5.42
C THR A 51 4.13 -0.49 4.33
N LEU A 52 4.63 -1.72 4.22
CA LEU A 52 4.17 -2.68 3.22
C LEU A 52 2.66 -2.97 3.36
N THR A 53 2.12 -2.92 4.59
CA THR A 53 0.69 -3.19 4.84
C THR A 53 -0.26 -2.19 4.20
N PHE A 54 0.20 -0.96 3.91
CA PHE A 54 -0.59 0.02 3.18
C PHE A 54 -0.69 -0.31 1.69
N TRP A 55 0.37 -0.87 1.11
CA TRP A 55 0.48 -1.11 -0.33
C TRP A 55 -0.13 -2.43 -0.78
N ILE A 56 -0.10 -3.47 0.05
CA ILE A 56 -0.68 -4.78 -0.27
C ILE A 56 -2.15 -4.67 -0.73
N PRO A 57 -3.08 -4.02 -0.01
CA PRO A 57 -4.47 -3.94 -0.45
C PRO A 57 -4.63 -3.12 -1.76
N LEU A 58 -3.78 -2.13 -2.00
CA LEU A 58 -3.78 -1.39 -3.26
C LEU A 58 -3.39 -2.29 -4.43
N VAL A 59 -2.27 -3.03 -4.31
CA VAL A 59 -1.85 -3.93 -5.40
C VAL A 59 -2.82 -5.08 -5.63
N MET A 60 -3.52 -5.55 -4.59
CA MET A 60 -4.62 -6.52 -4.75
C MET A 60 -5.75 -5.94 -5.60
N ALA A 61 -6.16 -4.69 -5.32
CA ALA A 61 -7.20 -4.01 -6.11
C ALA A 61 -6.78 -3.83 -7.58
N LEU A 62 -5.55 -3.39 -7.80
CA LEU A 62 -5.02 -3.17 -9.15
C LEU A 62 -4.87 -4.49 -9.92
N GLU A 63 -4.47 -5.59 -9.27
CA GLU A 63 -4.37 -6.92 -9.91
C GLU A 63 -5.75 -7.44 -10.35
N GLU A 64 -6.82 -7.05 -9.63
CA GLU A 64 -8.20 -7.29 -10.03
C GLU A 64 -8.73 -6.28 -11.09
N ASN A 65 -7.86 -5.45 -11.68
CA ASN A 65 -8.21 -4.38 -12.62
C ASN A 65 -9.22 -3.38 -12.06
N ARG A 66 -9.21 -3.14 -10.74
CA ARG A 66 -10.05 -2.12 -10.11
C ARG A 66 -9.33 -0.77 -10.12
N ASP A 67 -10.07 0.27 -10.49
CA ASP A 67 -9.61 1.65 -10.37
C ASP A 67 -9.72 2.11 -8.90
N LYS A 68 -8.58 2.12 -8.18
CA LYS A 68 -8.50 2.43 -6.75
C LYS A 68 -7.28 3.29 -6.45
N VAL A 69 -7.46 4.20 -5.50
CA VAL A 69 -6.42 5.09 -4.96
C VAL A 69 -6.25 4.83 -3.47
N SER A 70 -5.01 4.85 -2.99
CA SER A 70 -4.68 4.83 -1.57
C SER A 70 -4.09 6.16 -1.15
N ILE A 71 -4.65 6.77 -0.11
CA ILE A 71 -4.13 8.02 0.47
C ILE A 71 -3.39 7.67 1.76
N VAL A 72 -2.09 7.98 1.83
CA VAL A 72 -1.26 7.73 3.00
C VAL A 72 -0.80 9.06 3.58
N VAL A 73 -1.22 9.33 4.80
CA VAL A 73 -0.81 10.53 5.55
C VAL A 73 0.45 10.20 6.34
N THR A 74 1.52 10.94 6.08
CA THR A 74 2.80 10.79 6.80
C THR A 74 3.15 12.08 7.56
N PRO A 75 3.75 11.99 8.76
CA PRO A 75 4.10 13.18 9.53
C PRO A 75 5.34 13.92 9.02
N LEU A 76 6.12 13.33 8.12
CA LEU A 76 7.35 13.92 7.57
C LEU A 76 7.37 13.83 6.04
N ASN A 77 7.65 14.94 5.37
CA ASN A 77 7.72 15.01 3.90
C ASN A 77 8.73 14.01 3.32
N LEU A 78 9.88 13.83 3.99
CA LEU A 78 10.92 12.89 3.57
C LEU A 78 10.38 11.45 3.47
N LEU A 79 9.54 11.03 4.41
CA LEU A 79 8.93 9.70 4.39
C LEU A 79 7.95 9.56 3.23
N GLY A 80 7.19 10.62 2.91
CA GLY A 80 6.32 10.68 1.74
C GLY A 80 7.12 10.49 0.44
N ARG A 81 8.19 11.26 0.26
CA ARG A 81 9.05 11.19 -0.94
C ARG A 81 9.74 9.83 -1.10
N GLN A 82 10.20 9.21 -0.02
CA GLN A 82 10.79 7.86 -0.09
C GLN A 82 9.81 6.79 -0.58
N ASN A 83 8.51 6.94 -0.29
CA ASN A 83 7.51 6.00 -0.76
C ASN A 83 7.22 6.13 -2.26
N VAL A 84 7.40 7.33 -2.84
CA VAL A 84 7.24 7.57 -4.29
C VAL A 84 8.18 6.65 -5.06
N GLU A 85 9.47 6.68 -4.74
CA GLU A 85 10.48 5.85 -5.43
C GLU A 85 10.19 4.34 -5.34
N VAL A 86 9.62 3.88 -4.23
CA VAL A 86 9.28 2.46 -4.03
C VAL A 86 8.10 2.06 -4.92
N LEU A 87 7.09 2.92 -5.05
CA LEU A 87 5.87 2.65 -5.81
C LEU A 87 6.10 2.80 -7.33
N GLU A 88 6.90 3.77 -7.75
CA GLU A 88 7.29 3.93 -9.16
C GLU A 88 8.05 2.71 -9.69
N LYS A 89 8.96 2.14 -8.89
CA LYS A 89 9.72 0.92 -9.24
C LYS A 89 8.84 -0.29 -9.51
N VAL A 90 7.61 -0.29 -9.00
CA VAL A 90 6.63 -1.37 -9.21
C VAL A 90 5.51 -0.97 -10.18
N GLY A 91 5.69 0.15 -10.89
CA GLY A 91 4.78 0.64 -11.93
C GLY A 91 3.48 1.24 -11.41
N ILE A 92 3.45 1.69 -10.15
CA ILE A 92 2.28 2.33 -9.55
C ILE A 92 2.45 3.84 -9.65
N SER A 93 1.47 4.52 -10.26
CA SER A 93 1.41 5.98 -10.25
C SER A 93 1.21 6.51 -8.83
N VAL A 94 2.02 7.48 -8.43
CA VAL A 94 2.06 8.01 -7.08
C VAL A 94 2.44 9.49 -7.12
N VAL A 95 1.87 10.26 -6.20
CA VAL A 95 2.22 11.68 -6.01
C VAL A 95 2.41 11.94 -4.51
N ALA A 96 3.50 12.63 -4.16
CA ALA A 96 3.71 13.13 -2.81
C ALA A 96 3.27 14.60 -2.76
N ILE A 97 2.31 14.89 -1.88
CA ILE A 97 1.79 16.24 -1.66
C ILE A 97 2.38 16.77 -0.35
N ASP A 98 3.15 17.84 -0.45
CA ASP A 98 3.67 18.60 0.68
C ASP A 98 3.57 20.10 0.41
N ALA A 99 4.04 20.94 1.33
CA ALA A 99 3.96 22.39 1.19
C ALA A 99 4.69 22.94 -0.05
N GLU A 100 5.70 22.23 -0.56
CA GLU A 100 6.48 22.64 -1.74
C GLU A 100 5.82 22.17 -3.04
N SER A 101 5.17 21.00 -3.05
CA SER A 101 4.49 20.44 -4.23
C SER A 101 3.01 20.81 -4.36
N ALA A 102 2.42 21.47 -3.35
CA ALA A 102 1.04 21.91 -3.35
C ALA A 102 0.79 23.09 -4.33
N GLY A 103 0.61 22.76 -5.60
CA GLY A 103 0.30 23.72 -6.67
C GLY A 103 -0.75 23.20 -7.65
N GLU A 104 -1.24 24.06 -8.54
CA GLU A 104 -2.30 23.72 -9.50
C GLU A 104 -2.00 22.48 -10.35
N GLU A 105 -0.75 22.21 -10.68
CA GLU A 105 -0.36 21.04 -11.48
C GLU A 105 -0.67 19.71 -10.77
N VAL A 106 -0.53 19.68 -9.44
CA VAL A 106 -0.78 18.49 -8.62
C VAL A 106 -2.27 18.33 -8.27
N PHE A 107 -3.04 19.42 -8.32
CA PHE A 107 -4.46 19.43 -7.96
C PHE A 107 -5.42 19.32 -9.16
N LYS A 108 -4.88 19.20 -10.39
CA LYS A 108 -5.66 19.08 -11.63
C LYS A 108 -6.10 17.65 -11.93
#